data_AF-A0A2H0MV38-F1
#
_entry.id   AF-A0A2H0MV38-F1
#
_cell.length_a   1.000
_cell.length_b   1.000
_cell.length_c   1.000
_cell.angle_alpha   90.00
_cell.angle_beta   90.00
_cell.angle_gamma   90.00
#
_symmetry.space_group_name_H-M   'P 1'
#
loop_
_entity.id
_entity.type
_entity.pdbx_description
1 polymer ?
#
loop_
_entity_poly.entity_id
_entity_poly.type
_entity_poly.pdbx_seq_one_letter_code
_entity_poly.pdbx_strand_id
1 'polypeptide(L)'
;MKLIRVFLSNGQNALLVFGLLASLGCAKVEVTEAFKGSYDKDKNNKIISTYCQNCHIHKDFDPSEHIHLMQTDYKRTVFKKAEECRICHYVEKHLIYDQFLRKTRRPDDANRGLYKSFEREQFKIMKKSIDEAKTEKQKTEKENSKESDSKAP
;
A
#
# COMPACT_ATOMS: atom_id res chain seq x y z
N MET A 1 -4.40 -20.96 -59.19
CA MET A 1 -4.23 -20.21 -57.93
C MET A 1 -5.60 -19.70 -57.48
N LYS A 2 -6.20 -20.31 -56.46
CA LYS A 2 -7.49 -19.87 -55.88
C LYS A 2 -7.21 -18.81 -54.82
N LEU A 3 -7.61 -17.57 -55.08
CA LEU A 3 -7.64 -16.48 -54.10
C LEU A 3 -8.77 -16.78 -53.10
N ILE A 4 -8.37 -17.04 -51.85
CA ILE A 4 -9.29 -17.17 -50.72
C ILE A 4 -9.83 -15.76 -50.43
N ARG A 5 -11.10 -15.51 -50.76
CA ARG A 5 -11.85 -14.38 -50.22
C ARG A 5 -12.14 -14.68 -48.75
N VAL A 6 -11.41 -14.03 -47.84
CA VAL A 6 -11.78 -14.01 -46.42
C VAL A 6 -12.98 -13.08 -46.29
N PHE A 7 -14.15 -13.69 -46.10
CA PHE A 7 -15.36 -13.02 -45.66
C PHE A 7 -15.10 -12.35 -44.31
N LEU A 8 -15.25 -11.03 -44.26
CA LEU A 8 -15.39 -10.26 -43.03
C LEU A 8 -16.68 -10.70 -42.33
N SER A 9 -16.52 -11.61 -41.37
CA SER A 9 -17.49 -11.91 -40.34
C SER A 9 -16.89 -11.46 -39.01
N ASN A 10 -17.74 -10.91 -38.13
CA ASN A 10 -17.52 -10.65 -36.70
C ASN A 10 -17.27 -9.20 -36.28
N GLY A 11 -18.37 -8.41 -36.29
CA GLY A 11 -18.52 -7.18 -35.51
C GLY A 11 -18.56 -7.38 -33.98
N GLN A 12 -18.13 -8.54 -33.45
CA GLN A 12 -18.04 -8.81 -32.01
C GLN A 12 -16.60 -8.82 -31.46
N ASN A 13 -15.58 -8.85 -32.32
CA ASN A 13 -14.18 -8.96 -31.89
C ASN A 13 -13.50 -7.61 -31.63
N ALA A 14 -14.02 -6.51 -32.18
CA ALA A 14 -13.43 -5.18 -31.98
C ALA A 14 -13.67 -4.63 -30.55
N LEU A 15 -14.81 -4.97 -29.93
CA LEU A 15 -15.16 -4.48 -28.58
C LEU A 15 -14.33 -5.15 -27.48
N LEU A 16 -13.97 -6.42 -27.65
CA LEU A 16 -13.16 -7.18 -26.68
C LEU A 16 -11.70 -6.70 -26.61
N VAL A 17 -11.14 -6.23 -27.73
CA VAL A 17 -9.75 -5.75 -27.78
C VAL A 17 -9.59 -4.38 -27.09
N PHE A 18 -10.59 -3.49 -27.20
CA PHE A 18 -10.56 -2.19 -26.51
C PHE A 18 -10.77 -2.30 -24.98
N GLY A 19 -11.58 -3.26 -24.51
CA GLY A 19 -11.77 -3.49 -23.07
C GLY A 19 -10.51 -4.00 -22.36
N LEU A 20 -9.68 -4.79 -23.03
CA LEU A 20 -8.47 -5.37 -22.43
C LEU A 20 -7.36 -4.32 -22.21
N LEU A 21 -7.19 -3.38 -23.14
CA LEU A 21 -6.15 -2.34 -23.09
C LEU A 21 -6.41 -1.27 -21.99
N ALA A 22 -7.67 -0.99 -21.67
CA ALA A 22 -8.02 -0.01 -20.63
C ALA A 22 -7.67 -0.49 -19.20
N SER A 23 -7.62 -1.82 -18.98
CA SER A 23 -7.36 -2.40 -17.65
C SER A 23 -5.92 -2.24 -17.16
N LEU A 24 -4.95 -2.04 -18.07
CA LEU A 24 -3.53 -1.91 -17.73
C LEU A 24 -3.18 -0.54 -17.11
N GLY A 25 -4.00 0.49 -17.35
CA GLY A 25 -3.80 1.84 -16.82
C GLY A 25 -4.27 2.01 -15.38
N CYS A 26 -5.39 1.38 -15.01
CA CYS A 26 -6.00 1.53 -13.68
C CYS A 26 -5.13 0.96 -12.56
N ALA A 27 -4.53 -0.22 -12.78
CA ALA A 27 -3.68 -0.88 -11.79
C ALA A 27 -2.45 -0.04 -11.39
N LYS A 28 -1.89 0.76 -12.32
CA LYS A 28 -0.73 1.61 -12.05
C LYS A 28 -1.06 2.80 -11.14
N VAL A 29 -2.23 3.40 -11.35
CA VAL A 29 -2.70 4.52 -10.52
C VAL A 29 -2.96 4.04 -9.10
N GLU A 30 -3.65 2.91 -8.94
CA GLU A 30 -3.99 2.36 -7.62
C GLU A 30 -2.74 2.00 -6.80
N VAL A 31 -1.73 1.39 -7.41
CA VAL A 31 -0.45 1.10 -6.74
C VAL A 31 0.24 2.38 -6.28
N THR A 32 0.26 3.42 -7.11
CA THR A 32 0.87 4.71 -6.77
C THR A 32 0.18 5.35 -5.58
N GLU A 33 -1.15 5.37 -5.58
CA GLU A 33 -1.95 5.93 -4.50
C GLU A 33 -1.80 5.13 -3.19
N ALA A 34 -1.71 3.80 -3.28
CA ALA A 34 -1.39 2.97 -2.13
C ALA A 34 0.00 3.31 -1.54
N PHE A 35 1.03 3.49 -2.36
CA PHE A 35 2.35 3.94 -1.88
C PHE A 35 2.34 5.36 -1.29
N LYS A 36 1.43 6.23 -1.73
CA LYS A 36 1.20 7.56 -1.13
C LYS A 36 0.39 7.51 0.17
N GLY A 37 -0.23 6.38 0.49
CA GLY A 37 -1.05 6.21 1.69
C GLY A 37 -2.44 6.80 1.55
N SER A 38 -3.00 6.77 0.33
CA SER A 38 -4.31 7.34 0.01
C SER A 38 -5.48 6.47 0.50
N TYR A 39 -5.22 5.26 1.01
CA TYR A 39 -6.22 4.37 1.62
C TYR A 39 -5.89 4.07 3.08
N ASP A 40 -6.77 3.31 3.75
CA ASP A 40 -6.46 2.72 5.05
C ASP A 40 -5.27 1.74 4.97
N LYS A 41 -4.66 1.45 6.12
CA LYS A 41 -3.43 0.65 6.22
C LYS A 41 -3.58 -0.72 5.58
N ASP A 42 -4.69 -1.40 5.83
CA ASP A 42 -4.92 -2.77 5.36
C ASP A 42 -5.04 -2.79 3.83
N LYS A 43 -5.81 -1.84 3.27
CA LYS A 43 -5.94 -1.70 1.83
C LYS A 43 -4.62 -1.30 1.16
N ASN A 44 -3.87 -0.35 1.72
CA ASN A 44 -2.56 0.03 1.21
C ASN A 44 -1.63 -1.21 1.17
N ASN A 45 -1.54 -1.94 2.28
CA ASN A 45 -0.71 -3.12 2.36
C ASN A 45 -1.13 -4.20 1.38
N LYS A 46 -2.42 -4.48 1.23
CA LYS A 46 -2.93 -5.46 0.27
C LYS A 46 -2.54 -5.11 -1.16
N ILE A 47 -2.73 -3.85 -1.57
CA ILE A 47 -2.38 -3.41 -2.93
C ILE A 47 -0.85 -3.53 -3.15
N ILE A 48 -0.06 -3.03 -2.20
CA ILE A 48 1.40 -3.03 -2.31
C ILE A 48 1.98 -4.45 -2.27
N SER A 49 1.51 -5.30 -1.36
CA SER A 49 1.99 -6.68 -1.23
C SER A 49 1.65 -7.49 -2.48
N THR A 50 0.43 -7.35 -3.01
CA THR A 50 0.01 -7.98 -4.27
C THR A 50 0.90 -7.52 -5.42
N TYR A 51 1.17 -6.21 -5.52
CA TYR A 51 2.11 -5.68 -6.50
C TYR A 51 3.53 -6.26 -6.35
N CYS A 52 4.01 -6.43 -5.12
CA CYS A 52 5.32 -7.02 -4.85
C CYS A 52 5.38 -8.52 -5.16
N GLN A 53 4.32 -9.27 -4.86
CA GLN A 53 4.20 -10.71 -5.11
C GLN A 53 4.04 -11.03 -6.61
N ASN A 54 3.47 -10.12 -7.39
CA ASN A 54 3.44 -10.23 -8.85
C ASN A 54 4.85 -10.17 -9.49
N CYS A 55 5.87 -9.70 -8.76
CA CYS A 55 7.26 -9.84 -9.20
C CYS A 55 7.72 -11.29 -8.95
N HIS A 56 8.21 -11.98 -9.98
CA HIS A 56 8.47 -13.43 -9.94
C HIS A 56 9.37 -13.91 -8.78
N ILE A 57 10.22 -13.02 -8.25
CA ILE A 57 11.15 -13.30 -7.14
C ILE A 57 10.49 -13.38 -5.77
N HIS A 58 9.20 -13.08 -5.65
CA HIS A 58 8.48 -12.95 -4.38
C HIS A 58 7.21 -13.82 -4.31
N LYS A 59 7.14 -14.93 -5.06
CA LYS A 59 5.93 -15.76 -5.08
C LYS A 59 5.56 -16.33 -3.70
N ASP A 60 6.56 -16.62 -2.88
CA ASP A 60 6.41 -17.12 -1.50
C ASP A 60 6.65 -16.02 -0.45
N PHE A 61 6.51 -14.75 -0.83
CA PHE A 61 6.73 -13.62 0.07
C PHE A 61 5.56 -13.44 1.04
N ASP A 62 5.85 -13.56 2.34
CA ASP A 62 4.96 -13.11 3.43
C ASP A 62 5.29 -11.65 3.81
N PRO A 63 4.39 -10.68 3.54
CA PRO A 63 4.62 -9.28 3.87
C PRO A 63 4.72 -9.01 5.38
N SER A 64 3.94 -9.74 6.19
CA SER A 64 3.90 -9.54 7.64
C SER A 64 5.18 -10.06 8.28
N GLU A 65 5.62 -11.26 7.90
CA GLU A 65 6.90 -11.81 8.34
C GLU A 65 8.05 -10.90 7.88
N HIS A 66 8.05 -10.48 6.61
CA HIS A 66 9.08 -9.59 6.08
C HIS A 66 9.21 -8.28 6.87
N ILE A 67 8.09 -7.61 7.17
CA ILE A 67 8.10 -6.38 7.97
C ILE A 67 8.73 -6.67 9.35
N HIS A 68 8.32 -7.75 10.00
CA HIS A 68 8.77 -8.06 11.35
C HIS A 68 10.28 -8.37 11.40
N LEU A 69 10.79 -9.11 10.42
CA LEU A 69 12.22 -9.37 10.26
C LEU A 69 12.99 -8.08 10.00
N MET A 70 12.51 -7.23 9.07
CA MET A 70 13.23 -6.01 8.72
C MET A 70 13.27 -4.98 9.86
N GLN A 71 12.29 -4.95 10.77
CA GLN A 71 12.25 -4.01 11.90
C GLN A 71 13.50 -4.07 12.78
N THR A 72 14.19 -5.22 12.86
CA THR A 72 15.38 -5.39 13.71
C THR A 72 16.60 -4.64 13.18
N ASP A 73 16.67 -4.41 11.87
CA ASP A 73 17.82 -3.78 11.21
C ASP A 73 17.79 -2.25 11.32
N TYR A 74 16.61 -1.68 11.62
CA TYR A 74 16.43 -0.25 11.78
C TYR A 74 16.61 0.19 13.23
N LYS A 75 17.34 1.29 13.42
CA LYS A 75 17.51 1.99 14.70
C LYS A 75 16.45 3.07 14.92
N ARG A 76 15.84 3.58 13.85
CA ARG A 76 14.90 4.72 13.91
C ARG A 76 13.46 4.23 14.16
N THR A 77 12.76 4.86 15.08
CA THR A 77 11.44 4.44 15.56
C THR A 77 10.39 4.27 14.46
N VAL A 78 10.37 5.16 13.46
CA VAL A 78 9.40 5.09 12.35
C VAL A 78 9.50 3.76 11.60
N PHE A 79 10.72 3.27 11.35
CA PHE A 79 10.92 2.00 10.65
C PHE A 79 10.78 0.80 11.60
N LYS A 80 11.20 0.93 12.86
CA LYS A 80 11.03 -0.14 13.88
C LYS A 80 9.57 -0.46 14.19
N LYS A 81 8.68 0.51 14.00
CA LYS A 81 7.23 0.39 14.21
C LYS A 81 6.47 0.37 12.89
N ALA A 82 7.14 0.09 11.78
CA ALA A 82 6.49 0.03 10.48
C ALA A 82 5.44 -1.09 10.49
N GLU A 83 4.21 -0.75 10.13
CA GLU A 83 3.13 -1.71 9.88
C GLU A 83 2.81 -1.78 8.38
N GLU A 84 3.31 -0.83 7.58
CA GLU A 84 3.05 -0.78 6.15
C GLU A 84 4.32 -0.89 5.31
N CYS A 85 4.22 -1.58 4.17
CA CYS A 85 5.31 -1.73 3.21
C CYS A 85 5.87 -0.37 2.75
N ARG A 86 4.99 0.64 2.62
CA ARG A 86 5.32 2.00 2.17
C ARG A 86 6.20 2.81 3.12
N ILE A 87 6.35 2.36 4.37
CA ILE A 87 7.24 3.01 5.33
C ILE A 87 8.68 2.84 4.89
N CYS A 88 9.06 1.63 4.44
CA CYS A 88 10.39 1.33 3.95
C CYS A 88 10.50 1.50 2.43
N HIS A 89 9.45 1.14 1.67
CA HIS A 89 9.46 1.18 0.21
C HIS A 89 8.68 2.36 -0.34
N TYR A 90 9.09 2.84 -1.52
CA TYR A 90 8.36 3.87 -2.25
C TYR A 90 8.57 3.70 -3.74
N VAL A 91 7.67 4.28 -4.53
CA VAL A 91 7.78 4.27 -5.99
C VAL A 91 8.07 5.67 -6.49
N GLU A 92 8.96 5.77 -7.46
CA GLU A 92 9.15 6.96 -8.25
C GLU A 92 8.65 6.71 -9.67
N LYS A 93 7.93 7.68 -10.23
CA LYS A 93 7.47 7.63 -11.61
C LYS A 93 8.61 8.07 -12.52
N HIS A 94 9.10 7.18 -13.37
CA HIS A 94 9.88 7.63 -14.52
C HIS A 94 8.92 8.22 -15.56
N LEU A 95 9.22 9.44 -16.03
CA LEU A 95 8.39 10.11 -17.04
C LEU A 95 8.59 9.51 -18.44
N ILE A 96 9.74 8.87 -18.67
CA ILE A 96 10.17 8.39 -20.00
C ILE A 96 9.72 6.95 -20.25
N TYR A 97 9.74 6.11 -19.21
CA TYR A 97 9.26 4.74 -19.25
C TYR A 97 8.13 4.67 -18.25
N ASP A 98 6.93 4.27 -18.69
CA ASP A 98 5.72 4.10 -17.86
C ASP A 98 5.87 2.91 -16.89
N GLN A 99 6.98 2.90 -16.16
CA GLN A 99 7.46 1.88 -15.24
C GLN A 99 7.77 2.58 -13.92
N PHE A 100 7.33 1.96 -12.82
CA PHE A 100 7.65 2.42 -11.48
C PHE A 100 9.05 1.96 -11.10
N LEU A 101 9.91 2.90 -10.71
CA LEU A 101 11.14 2.54 -10.03
C LEU A 101 10.82 2.37 -8.54
N ARG A 102 10.82 1.12 -8.08
CA ARG A 102 10.71 0.81 -6.66
C ARG A 102 12.03 1.14 -5.98
N LYS A 103 11.98 1.98 -4.95
CA LYS A 103 13.10 2.33 -4.08
C LYS A 103 12.83 1.89 -2.65
N THR A 104 13.91 1.81 -1.88
CA THR A 104 13.89 1.40 -0.48
C THR A 104 14.67 2.40 0.35
N ARG A 105 14.09 2.85 1.46
CA ARG A 105 14.76 3.58 2.53
C ARG A 105 15.59 2.59 3.34
N ARG A 106 16.74 2.17 2.81
CA ARG A 106 17.53 1.05 3.35
C ARG A 106 17.93 1.27 4.82
N PRO A 107 18.12 0.20 5.61
CA PRO A 107 18.54 0.30 7.00
C PRO A 107 19.77 1.20 7.20
N ASP A 108 20.83 1.02 6.40
CA ASP A 108 22.05 1.82 6.51
C ASP A 108 21.81 3.32 6.29
N ASP A 109 20.98 3.67 5.30
CA ASP A 109 20.63 5.05 4.97
C ASP A 109 19.73 5.68 6.04
N ALA A 110 18.73 4.93 6.48
CA ALA A 110 17.82 5.34 7.53
C ALA A 110 18.53 5.51 8.88
N ASN A 111 19.44 4.60 9.23
CA ASN A 111 20.20 4.64 10.46
C ASN A 111 21.18 5.81 10.51
N ARG A 112 21.67 6.26 9.34
CA ARG A 112 22.43 7.51 9.19
C ARG A 112 21.55 8.77 9.22
N GLY A 113 20.22 8.62 9.25
CA GLY A 113 19.29 9.73 9.34
C GLY A 113 19.07 10.47 8.01
N LEU A 114 19.25 9.79 6.87
CA LEU A 114 19.04 10.40 5.55
C LEU A 114 17.56 10.73 5.26
N TYR A 115 16.62 10.20 6.06
CA TYR A 115 15.18 10.36 5.84
C TYR A 115 14.47 11.21 6.92
N LYS A 116 15.18 12.16 7.56
CA LYS A 116 14.62 12.99 8.66
C LYS A 116 13.31 13.73 8.30
N SER A 117 13.18 14.23 7.07
CA SER A 117 11.94 14.90 6.62
C SER A 117 10.76 13.95 6.61
N PHE A 118 10.95 12.76 6.02
CA PHE A 118 9.97 11.69 6.01
C PHE A 118 9.64 11.22 7.43
N GLU A 119 10.65 10.97 8.27
CA GLU A 119 10.43 10.53 9.65
C GLU A 119 9.56 11.52 10.43
N ARG A 120 9.82 12.82 10.31
CA ARG A 120 9.02 13.87 10.97
C ARG A 120 7.56 13.83 10.54
N GLU A 121 7.30 13.59 9.26
CA GLU A 121 5.94 13.52 8.75
C GLU A 121 5.21 12.28 9.28
N GLN A 122 5.87 11.12 9.28
CA GLN A 122 5.30 9.90 9.85
C GLN A 122 5.03 10.02 11.34
N PHE A 123 5.90 10.69 12.11
CA PHE A 123 5.64 10.92 13.54
C PHE A 123 4.39 11.75 13.79
N LYS A 124 4.08 12.76 12.95
CA LYS A 124 2.84 13.52 13.09
C LYS A 124 1.62 12.64 12.87
N ILE A 125 1.66 11.80 11.83
CA ILE A 125 0.58 10.85 11.51
C ILE A 125 0.38 9.88 12.66
N MET A 126 1.45 9.27 13.17
CA MET A 126 1.39 8.33 14.30
C MET A 126 0.83 8.99 15.56
N LYS A 127 1.28 10.21 15.88
CA LYS A 127 0.78 10.95 17.05
C LYS A 127 -0.72 11.21 16.92
N LYS A 128 -1.15 11.69 15.75
CA LYS A 128 -2.57 11.93 15.47
C LYS A 128 -3.41 10.65 15.64
N SER A 129 -2.96 9.52 15.09
CA SER A 129 -3.69 8.25 15.25
C SER A 129 -3.77 7.78 16.71
N ILE A 130 -2.73 8.03 17.51
CA ILE A 130 -2.72 7.69 18.94
C ILE A 130 -3.71 8.56 19.71
N ASP A 131 -3.77 9.86 19.40
CA ASP A 131 -4.66 10.80 20.06
C ASP A 131 -6.13 10.52 19.71
N GLU A 132 -6.41 10.14 18.45
CA GLU A 132 -7.72 9.67 17.99
C GLU A 132 -8.15 8.38 18.72
N ALA A 133 -7.27 7.37 18.78
CA ALA A 133 -7.56 6.10 19.46
C ALA A 133 -7.82 6.28 20.97
N LYS A 134 -7.10 7.20 21.63
CA LYS A 134 -7.35 7.53 23.05
C LYS A 134 -8.72 8.16 23.25
N THR A 135 -9.11 9.06 22.36
CA THR A 135 -10.40 9.76 22.43
C THR A 135 -11.55 8.77 22.23
N GLU A 136 -11.41 7.86 21.26
CA GLU A 136 -12.41 6.82 21.02
C GLU A 136 -12.56 5.88 22.22
N LYS A 137 -11.45 5.42 22.80
CA LYS A 137 -11.46 4.55 23.99
C LYS A 137 -12.15 5.21 25.19
N GLN A 138 -11.88 6.50 25.45
CA GLN A 138 -12.56 7.24 26.53
C GLN A 138 -14.06 7.37 26.31
N LYS A 139 -14.50 7.50 25.04
CA LYS A 139 -15.92 7.53 24.69
C LYS A 139 -16.59 6.18 24.95
N THR A 140 -15.96 5.08 24.53
CA THR A 140 -16.51 3.72 24.75
C THR A 140 -16.58 3.37 26.23
N GLU A 141 -15.55 3.70 27.02
CA GLU A 141 -15.54 3.47 28.47
C GLU A 141 -16.68 4.23 29.18
N LYS A 142 -16.95 5.47 28.75
CA LYS A 142 -18.01 6.32 29.30
C LYS A 142 -19.42 5.88 28.87
N GLU A 143 -19.57 5.29 27.70
CA GLU A 143 -20.83 4.69 27.23
C GLU A 143 -21.12 3.39 28.00
N ASN A 144 -20.12 2.52 28.16
CA ASN A 144 -20.26 1.27 28.91
C ASN A 144 -20.55 1.51 30.40
N SER A 145 -19.95 2.52 31.04
CA SER A 145 -20.25 2.84 32.44
C SER A 145 -21.67 3.37 32.65
N LYS A 146 -22.24 4.07 31.67
CA LYS A 146 -23.64 4.52 31.73
C LYS A 146 -24.65 3.40 31.50
N GLU A 147 -24.29 2.39 30.70
CA GLU A 147 -25.14 1.22 30.49
C GLU A 147 -25.13 0.28 31.72
N SER A 148 -24.01 0.17 32.45
CA SER A 148 -23.97 -0.59 33.71
C SER A 148 -24.80 0.06 34.82
N ASP A 149 -24.82 1.39 34.90
CA ASP A 149 -25.57 2.13 35.93
C ASP A 149 -27.09 2.12 35.70
N SER A 150 -27.54 1.91 34.46
CA SER A 150 -28.98 1.85 34.10
C SER A 150 -29.60 0.45 34.19
N LYS A 151 -28.79 -0.58 34.50
CA LYS A 151 -29.22 -1.98 34.71
C LYS A 151 -29.17 -2.43 36.19
N ALA A 152 -28.86 -1.53 37.12
CA ALA A 152 -28.93 -1.84 38.55
C ALA A 152 -30.41 -1.83 39.03
N PRO A 153 -30.89 -2.90 39.70
CA PRO A 153 -32.27 -3.04 40.17
C PRO A 153 -32.65 -2.10 41.31
#